data_AF-A0A821SCP4-F1
#
_entry.id   AF-A0A821SCP4-F1
#
_cell.length_a   1.000
_cell.length_b   1.000
_cell.length_c   1.000
_cell.angle_alpha   90.00
_cell.angle_beta   90.00
_cell.angle_gamma   90.00
#
_symmetry.space_group_name_H-M   'P 1'
#
loop_
_entity.id
_entity.type
_entity.pdbx_description
1 polymer ?
#
loop_
_entity_poly.entity_id
_entity_poly.type
_entity_poly.pdbx_seq_one_letter_code
_entity_poly.pdbx_strand_id
1 'polypeptide(L)'
;MALSCIPYTKRSEPIRTRRRSNSPPTPVTPTNAVINEEKEIDYSSIVQQQIDGTRLQKNIRSMVKEMGDIQRKYFNNLKAWSRKWSCTFEQDTSSLASYETTQRMLSSVSSIGHELAKKIDHSHRELRQVLNLIPREEPYLSRQSQLEQARVPINRAESDLKAYNKKLAKLNNQLRRIKNQLQDASSNHTEKSELKIQQRYVEDSIEHAQKDVEHAKKLYKQAEKNYRKDTDAIFEQSQEDELDRLESLRDPLVVFLEAFEIKHGSWQQAIENHDPKRDLNAWKQKYFSQKIILTNIQ
;
A
#
# COMPACT_ATOMS: atom_id res chain seq x y z
N MET A 1 -7.64 -27.54 -15.51
CA MET A 1 -6.57 -27.67 -16.51
C MET A 1 -5.27 -27.26 -15.85
N ALA A 2 -4.30 -28.16 -15.80
CA ALA A 2 -3.02 -27.98 -15.12
C ALA A 2 -1.93 -27.59 -16.12
N LEU A 3 -1.24 -26.46 -15.91
CA LEU A 3 0.07 -26.07 -16.45
C LEU A 3 0.52 -24.82 -15.67
N SER A 4 1.76 -24.57 -15.27
CA SER A 4 2.95 -25.37 -14.94
C SER A 4 3.98 -24.33 -14.47
N CYS A 5 4.55 -24.51 -13.29
CA CYS A 5 5.66 -23.71 -12.78
C CYS A 5 6.92 -23.92 -13.62
N ILE A 6 7.70 -22.87 -13.91
CA ILE A 6 9.12 -22.98 -14.29
C ILE A 6 9.92 -21.87 -13.55
N PRO A 7 11.13 -22.16 -13.05
CA PRO A 7 11.71 -21.45 -11.91
C PRO A 7 12.83 -20.45 -12.26
N TYR A 8 13.14 -19.65 -11.24
CA TYR A 8 14.33 -18.82 -11.03
C TYR A 8 15.64 -19.49 -11.48
N THR A 9 16.49 -18.75 -12.21
CA THR A 9 17.93 -19.04 -12.31
C THR A 9 18.75 -17.82 -11.89
N LYS A 10 19.47 -17.97 -10.78
CA LYS A 10 20.59 -17.13 -10.34
C LYS A 10 21.73 -17.24 -11.37
N ARG A 11 22.31 -16.10 -11.75
CA ARG A 11 23.65 -16.04 -12.37
C ARG A 11 24.59 -15.33 -11.42
N SER A 12 25.60 -16.07 -10.99
CA SER A 12 26.70 -15.65 -10.14
C SER A 12 28.00 -15.92 -10.88
N GLU A 13 28.82 -14.90 -11.15
CA GLU A 13 30.27 -14.98 -11.42
C GLU A 13 30.88 -13.55 -11.34
N PRO A 14 32.20 -13.35 -11.24
CA PRO A 14 33.12 -13.93 -10.26
C PRO A 14 33.98 -12.86 -9.55
N ILE A 15 34.59 -13.29 -8.45
CA ILE A 15 35.55 -12.54 -7.62
C ILE A 15 36.85 -12.29 -8.41
N ARG A 16 37.26 -11.02 -8.56
CA ARG A 16 38.59 -10.65 -9.05
C ARG A 16 39.54 -10.35 -7.90
N THR A 17 40.61 -11.12 -7.85
CA THR A 17 41.73 -11.02 -6.90
C THR A 17 42.70 -9.88 -7.22
N ARG A 18 43.08 -9.17 -6.15
CA ARG A 18 44.26 -8.31 -5.89
C ARG A 18 45.36 -8.22 -6.97
N ARG A 19 45.81 -6.97 -7.20
CA ARG A 19 47.23 -6.64 -7.44
C ARG A 19 47.69 -5.59 -6.42
N ARG A 20 48.70 -5.94 -5.62
CA ARG A 20 49.42 -5.03 -4.71
C ARG A 20 50.42 -4.21 -5.54
N SER A 21 50.31 -2.89 -5.53
CA SER A 21 51.39 -1.98 -5.92
C SER A 21 52.05 -1.44 -4.65
N ASN A 22 53.34 -1.70 -4.49
CA ASN A 22 54.17 -1.11 -3.43
C ASN A 22 54.53 0.32 -3.84
N SER A 23 54.03 1.31 -3.09
CA SER A 23 54.46 2.71 -3.18
C SER A 23 55.00 3.16 -1.81
N PRO A 24 55.98 4.08 -1.76
CA PRO A 24 56.66 4.47 -0.52
C PRO A 24 55.74 5.25 0.44
N PRO A 25 55.99 5.25 1.76
CA PRO A 25 55.16 5.96 2.72
C PRO A 25 55.34 7.47 2.58
N THR A 26 54.26 8.17 2.22
CA THR A 26 54.14 9.62 2.31
C THR A 26 54.03 10.07 3.77
N PRO A 27 54.46 11.30 4.11
CA PRO A 27 54.47 11.79 5.49
C PRO A 27 53.06 11.97 6.03
N VAL A 28 52.89 11.65 7.31
CA VAL A 28 51.62 11.67 8.04
C VAL A 28 51.14 13.11 8.22
N THR A 29 50.21 13.53 7.38
CA THR A 29 49.40 14.74 7.61
C THR A 29 48.39 14.45 8.72
N PRO A 30 48.06 15.41 9.62
CA PRO A 30 47.14 15.16 10.72
C PRO A 30 45.80 14.76 10.14
N THR A 31 45.38 13.52 10.42
CA THR A 31 44.10 13.00 9.97
C THR A 31 43.03 13.73 10.76
N ASN A 32 42.46 14.78 10.15
CA ASN A 32 41.12 15.23 10.51
C ASN A 32 40.26 13.99 10.53
N ALA A 33 39.70 13.65 11.70
CA ALA A 33 38.76 12.56 11.84
C ALA A 33 37.62 12.83 10.85
N VAL A 34 37.67 12.15 9.70
CA VAL A 34 36.55 12.04 8.78
C VAL A 34 35.50 11.30 9.58
N ILE A 35 34.57 12.06 10.15
CA ILE A 35 33.31 11.53 10.61
C ILE A 35 32.70 10.95 9.34
N ASN A 36 32.74 9.63 9.19
CA ASN A 36 31.98 8.96 8.14
C ASN A 36 30.53 9.39 8.35
N GLU A 37 30.04 10.24 7.46
CA GLU A 37 28.61 10.54 7.33
C GLU A 37 27.94 9.23 6.91
N GLU A 38 27.64 8.38 7.88
CA GLU A 38 26.66 7.32 7.68
C GLU A 38 25.37 8.01 7.29
N LYS A 39 24.92 7.73 6.05
CA LYS A 39 23.68 8.30 5.50
C LYS A 39 22.57 8.11 6.52
N GLU A 40 22.03 9.24 7.01
CA GLU A 40 20.81 9.27 7.82
C GLU A 40 19.75 8.48 7.04
N ILE A 41 19.26 7.39 7.62
CA ILE A 41 18.21 6.58 7.01
C ILE A 41 16.97 7.47 6.95
N ASP A 42 16.41 7.64 5.75
CA ASP A 42 15.24 8.48 5.54
C ASP A 42 13.96 7.72 5.94
N TYR A 43 13.63 7.81 7.23
CA TYR A 43 12.45 7.18 7.82
C TYR A 43 11.12 7.85 7.37
N SER A 44 11.15 8.94 6.59
CA SER A 44 9.93 9.54 6.02
C SER A 44 9.23 8.61 5.04
N SER A 45 10.01 7.78 4.33
CA SER A 45 9.51 6.77 3.40
C SER A 45 8.60 5.72 4.06
N ILE A 46 8.91 5.34 5.31
CA ILE A 46 8.13 4.35 6.08
C ILE A 46 6.78 4.93 6.48
N VAL A 47 6.78 6.17 6.97
CA VAL A 47 5.54 6.89 7.31
C VAL A 47 4.67 7.04 6.06
N GLN A 48 5.28 7.39 4.93
CA GLN A 48 4.58 7.51 3.65
C GLN A 48 3.99 6.18 3.18
N GLN A 49 4.72 5.07 3.32
CA GLN A 49 4.25 3.73 2.98
C GLN A 49 2.97 3.36 3.76
N GLN A 50 2.87 3.70 5.04
CA GLN A 50 1.67 3.45 5.84
C GLN A 50 0.46 4.30 5.38
N ILE A 51 0.70 5.57 5.07
CA ILE A 51 -0.32 6.47 4.51
C ILE A 51 -0.85 5.89 3.20
N ASP A 52 0.06 5.46 2.33
CA ASP A 52 -0.28 4.87 1.04
C ASP A 52 -0.99 3.52 1.21
N GLY A 53 -0.63 2.70 2.20
CA GLY A 53 -1.29 1.45 2.52
C GLY A 53 -2.76 1.64 2.94
N THR A 54 -3.03 2.65 3.79
CA THR A 54 -4.39 3.05 4.19
C THR A 54 -5.19 3.56 2.99
N ARG A 55 -4.56 4.41 2.16
CA ARG A 55 -5.17 4.93 0.92
C ARG A 55 -5.49 3.80 -0.06
N LEU A 56 -4.62 2.80 -0.19
CA LEU A 56 -4.83 1.64 -1.03
C LEU A 56 -6.03 0.82 -0.56
N GLN A 57 -6.17 0.55 0.74
CA GLN A 57 -7.36 -0.13 1.28
C GLN A 57 -8.66 0.64 0.96
N LYS A 58 -8.65 1.97 1.16
CA LYS A 58 -9.79 2.83 0.80
C LYS A 58 -10.13 2.75 -0.70
N ASN A 59 -9.12 2.78 -1.57
CA ASN A 59 -9.31 2.66 -3.01
C ASN A 59 -9.91 1.31 -3.40
N ILE A 60 -9.42 0.20 -2.83
CA ILE A 60 -9.95 -1.14 -3.09
C ILE A 60 -11.42 -1.22 -2.64
N ARG A 61 -11.76 -0.69 -1.46
CA ARG A 61 -13.17 -0.63 -1.01
C ARG A 61 -14.05 0.19 -1.95
N SER A 62 -13.54 1.32 -2.48
CA SER A 62 -14.27 2.13 -3.47
C SER A 62 -14.50 1.33 -4.75
N MET A 63 -13.46 0.70 -5.28
CA MET A 63 -13.53 -0.12 -6.48
C MET A 63 -14.57 -1.24 -6.36
N VAL A 64 -14.58 -1.98 -5.24
CA VAL A 64 -15.55 -3.06 -5.00
C VAL A 64 -16.98 -2.50 -4.90
N LYS A 65 -17.18 -1.35 -4.26
CA LYS A 65 -18.51 -0.68 -4.19
C LYS A 65 -18.99 -0.25 -5.57
N GLU A 66 -18.16 0.46 -6.32
CA GLU A 66 -18.47 0.95 -7.66
C GLU A 66 -18.85 -0.21 -8.59
N MET A 67 -18.11 -1.32 -8.51
CA MET A 67 -18.47 -2.51 -9.28
C MET A 67 -19.81 -3.11 -8.84
N GLY A 68 -20.07 -3.22 -7.53
CA GLY A 68 -21.36 -3.69 -7.03
C GLY A 68 -22.52 -2.82 -7.54
N ASP A 69 -22.33 -1.50 -7.63
CA ASP A 69 -23.34 -0.60 -8.18
C ASP A 69 -23.56 -0.83 -9.68
N ILE A 70 -22.50 -1.09 -10.45
CA ILE A 70 -22.60 -1.48 -11.86
C ILE A 70 -23.38 -2.79 -12.01
N GLN A 71 -23.04 -3.82 -11.24
CA GLN A 71 -23.73 -5.12 -11.27
C GLN A 71 -25.21 -4.97 -10.91
N ARG A 72 -25.53 -4.19 -9.89
CA ARG A 72 -26.92 -3.93 -9.48
C ARG A 72 -27.71 -3.23 -10.57
N LYS A 73 -27.11 -2.27 -11.27
CA LYS A 73 -27.76 -1.60 -12.41
C LYS A 73 -28.03 -2.59 -13.54
N TYR A 74 -27.06 -3.43 -13.88
CA TYR A 74 -27.20 -4.44 -14.92
C TYR A 74 -28.22 -5.52 -14.56
N PHE A 75 -28.23 -5.99 -13.31
CA PHE A 75 -29.26 -6.88 -12.76
C PHE A 75 -30.68 -6.31 -12.95
N ASN A 76 -30.90 -5.05 -12.55
CA ASN A 76 -32.20 -4.40 -12.67
C ASN A 76 -32.65 -4.31 -14.13
N ASN A 77 -31.72 -3.96 -15.04
CA ASN A 77 -32.00 -3.87 -16.47
C ASN A 77 -32.36 -5.24 -17.07
N LEU A 78 -31.59 -6.29 -16.77
CA LEU A 78 -31.88 -7.64 -17.24
C LEU A 78 -33.20 -8.18 -16.70
N LYS A 79 -33.49 -7.94 -15.42
CA LYS A 79 -34.74 -8.35 -14.78
C LYS A 79 -35.94 -7.66 -15.44
N ALA A 80 -35.84 -6.36 -15.72
CA ALA A 80 -36.87 -5.60 -16.41
C ALA A 80 -37.06 -6.08 -17.86
N TRP A 81 -35.95 -6.29 -18.59
CA TRP A 81 -35.96 -6.80 -19.97
C TRP A 81 -36.60 -8.19 -20.04
N SER A 82 -36.17 -9.12 -19.19
CA SER A 82 -36.69 -10.50 -19.15
C SER A 82 -38.18 -10.52 -18.83
N ARG A 83 -38.63 -9.72 -17.85
CA ARG A 83 -40.05 -9.59 -17.52
C ARG A 83 -40.86 -9.03 -18.69
N LYS A 84 -40.37 -7.95 -19.32
CA LYS A 84 -41.05 -7.33 -20.47
C LYS A 84 -41.28 -8.35 -21.58
N TRP A 85 -40.23 -9.03 -22.02
CA TRP A 85 -40.31 -9.93 -23.17
C TRP A 85 -41.01 -11.25 -22.85
N SER A 86 -40.86 -11.79 -21.64
CA SER A 86 -41.64 -12.98 -21.23
C SER A 86 -43.14 -12.68 -21.28
N CYS A 87 -43.58 -11.55 -20.72
CA CYS A 87 -44.98 -11.15 -20.81
C CYS A 87 -45.41 -10.88 -22.26
N THR A 88 -44.56 -10.29 -23.12
CA THR A 88 -44.88 -10.07 -24.54
C THR A 88 -45.05 -11.38 -25.30
N PHE A 89 -44.23 -12.40 -25.04
CA PHE A 89 -44.34 -13.71 -25.70
C PHE A 89 -45.46 -14.58 -25.12
N GLU A 90 -45.83 -14.37 -23.86
CA GLU A 90 -46.95 -15.06 -23.19
C GLU A 90 -48.32 -14.41 -23.48
N GLN A 91 -48.35 -13.18 -23.99
CA GLN A 91 -49.60 -12.52 -24.37
C GLN A 91 -50.30 -13.32 -25.48
N ASP A 92 -51.43 -13.90 -25.10
CA ASP A 92 -52.20 -14.86 -25.89
C ASP A 92 -52.96 -14.14 -27.00
N THR A 93 -52.24 -13.78 -28.06
CA THR A 93 -52.88 -13.43 -29.33
C THR A 93 -53.19 -14.74 -30.04
N SER A 94 -54.45 -14.90 -30.44
CA SER A 94 -54.97 -16.14 -31.05
C SER A 94 -54.15 -16.63 -32.25
N SER A 95 -53.42 -15.74 -32.93
CA SER A 95 -52.46 -16.01 -34.01
C SER A 95 -51.14 -16.64 -33.54
N LEU A 96 -50.59 -16.22 -32.40
CA LEU A 96 -49.31 -16.70 -31.86
C LEU A 96 -49.38 -18.14 -31.32
N ALA A 97 -50.55 -18.58 -30.86
CA ALA A 97 -50.77 -19.95 -30.39
C ALA A 97 -50.54 -21.04 -31.46
N SER A 98 -50.38 -20.66 -32.73
CA SER A 98 -50.02 -21.60 -33.81
C SER A 98 -48.50 -21.75 -34.02
N TYR A 99 -47.70 -20.88 -33.39
CA TYR A 99 -46.24 -20.84 -33.51
C TYR A 99 -45.57 -21.41 -32.25
N GLU A 100 -46.00 -22.61 -31.85
CA GLU A 100 -45.68 -23.22 -30.55
C GLU A 100 -44.17 -23.38 -30.31
N THR A 101 -43.42 -23.87 -31.30
CA THR A 101 -41.97 -24.09 -31.13
C THR A 101 -41.18 -22.79 -31.18
N THR A 102 -41.59 -21.83 -32.01
CA THR A 102 -41.02 -20.47 -32.05
C THR A 102 -41.28 -19.71 -30.75
N GLN A 103 -42.49 -19.81 -30.19
CA GLN A 103 -42.84 -19.20 -28.92
C GLN A 103 -42.03 -19.82 -27.77
N ARG A 104 -41.87 -21.15 -27.75
CA ARG A 104 -41.01 -21.83 -26.76
C ARG A 104 -39.54 -21.41 -26.87
N MET A 105 -39.00 -21.25 -28.07
CA MET A 105 -37.64 -20.73 -28.28
C MET A 105 -37.50 -19.30 -27.75
N LEU A 106 -38.43 -18.40 -28.10
CA LEU A 106 -38.40 -17.00 -27.69
C LEU A 106 -38.56 -16.82 -26.17
N SER A 107 -39.46 -17.58 -25.54
CA SER A 107 -39.59 -17.62 -24.07
C SER A 107 -38.35 -18.22 -23.41
N SER A 108 -37.68 -19.18 -24.04
CA SER A 108 -36.40 -19.69 -23.53
C SER A 108 -35.32 -18.61 -23.59
N VAL A 109 -35.25 -17.81 -24.65
CA VAL A 109 -34.33 -16.67 -24.75
C VAL A 109 -34.64 -15.59 -23.70
N SER A 110 -35.90 -15.26 -23.45
CA SER A 110 -36.27 -14.29 -22.40
C SER A 110 -35.94 -14.81 -20.99
N SER A 111 -36.03 -16.13 -20.77
CA SER A 111 -35.65 -16.77 -19.51
C SER A 111 -34.14 -16.68 -19.21
N ILE A 112 -33.27 -16.58 -20.24
CA ILE A 112 -31.83 -16.35 -20.06
C ILE A 112 -31.59 -15.05 -19.29
N GLY A 113 -32.36 -14.00 -19.60
CA GLY A 113 -32.25 -12.73 -18.89
C GLY A 113 -32.51 -12.87 -17.39
N HIS A 114 -33.42 -13.77 -16.99
CA HIS A 114 -33.71 -14.06 -15.59
C HIS A 114 -32.58 -14.86 -14.93
N GLU A 115 -32.08 -15.89 -15.58
CA GLU A 115 -30.97 -16.71 -15.06
C GLU A 115 -29.66 -15.92 -14.95
N LEU A 116 -29.35 -15.09 -15.95
CA LEU A 116 -28.21 -14.19 -15.91
C LEU A 116 -28.38 -13.14 -14.80
N ALA A 117 -29.59 -12.59 -14.61
CA ALA A 117 -29.87 -11.68 -13.51
C ALA A 117 -29.64 -12.36 -12.15
N LYS A 118 -30.09 -13.60 -11.94
CA LYS A 118 -29.82 -14.35 -10.69
C LYS A 118 -28.32 -14.50 -10.42
N LYS A 119 -27.53 -14.85 -11.45
CA LYS A 119 -26.08 -15.00 -11.31
C LYS A 119 -25.40 -13.67 -10.95
N ILE A 120 -25.85 -12.57 -11.54
CA ILE A 120 -25.31 -11.24 -11.25
C ILE A 120 -25.73 -10.74 -9.87
N ASP A 121 -26.94 -11.06 -9.42
CA ASP A 121 -27.37 -10.78 -8.04
C ASP A 121 -26.59 -11.60 -7.00
N HIS A 122 -26.27 -12.86 -7.32
CA HIS A 122 -25.39 -13.67 -6.48
C HIS A 122 -23.97 -13.09 -6.43
N SER A 123 -23.37 -12.80 -7.59
CA SER A 123 -22.09 -12.10 -7.71
C SER A 123 -22.04 -10.81 -6.89
N HIS A 124 -23.09 -9.99 -6.97
CA HIS A 124 -23.20 -8.74 -6.22
C HIS A 124 -23.24 -8.97 -4.70
N ARG A 125 -23.90 -10.04 -4.25
CA ARG A 125 -23.89 -10.43 -2.83
C ARG A 125 -22.50 -10.89 -2.38
N GLU A 126 -21.78 -11.65 -3.20
CA GLU A 126 -20.39 -12.04 -2.92
C GLU A 126 -19.47 -10.81 -2.87
N LEU A 127 -19.60 -9.86 -3.79
CA LEU A 127 -18.87 -8.58 -3.75
C LEU A 127 -19.12 -7.79 -2.46
N ARG A 128 -20.35 -7.85 -1.92
CA ARG A 128 -20.63 -7.24 -0.60
C ARG A 128 -19.96 -7.96 0.54
N GLN A 129 -19.78 -9.28 0.46
CA GLN A 129 -19.01 -10.03 1.46
C GLN A 129 -17.52 -9.65 1.40
N VAL A 130 -16.96 -9.46 0.20
CA VAL A 130 -15.58 -8.94 0.02
C VAL A 130 -15.38 -7.62 0.77
N LEU A 131 -16.36 -6.70 0.75
CA LEU A 131 -16.27 -5.44 1.49
C LEU A 131 -16.16 -5.62 3.02
N ASN A 132 -16.65 -6.73 3.57
CA ASN A 132 -16.53 -7.05 4.98
C ASN A 132 -15.19 -7.70 5.32
N LEU A 133 -14.57 -8.38 4.35
CA LEU A 133 -13.26 -9.02 4.48
C LEU A 133 -12.11 -8.01 4.39
N ILE A 134 -12.30 -6.91 3.65
CA ILE A 134 -11.29 -5.84 3.61
C ILE A 134 -11.20 -5.17 4.99
N PRO A 135 -10.03 -5.19 5.66
CA PRO A 135 -9.85 -4.56 6.97
C PRO A 135 -10.35 -3.12 6.98
N ARG A 136 -11.01 -2.72 8.07
CA ARG A 136 -11.38 -1.32 8.29
C ARG A 136 -10.13 -0.54 8.64
N GLU A 137 -10.16 0.78 8.42
CA GLU A 137 -9.07 1.67 8.81
C GLU A 137 -8.77 1.42 10.30
N GLU A 138 -7.66 0.76 10.59
CA GLU A 138 -7.17 0.69 11.95
C GLU A 138 -6.47 2.02 12.28
N PRO A 139 -6.60 2.51 13.52
CA PRO A 139 -5.81 3.62 13.99
C PRO A 139 -4.36 3.13 14.12
N TYR A 140 -3.61 3.14 13.02
CA TYR A 140 -2.17 3.00 13.10
C TYR A 140 -1.68 4.12 14.01
N LEU A 141 -1.19 3.74 15.20
CA LEU A 141 -0.45 4.63 16.07
C LEU A 141 0.60 5.28 15.19
N SER A 142 0.50 6.60 14.99
CA SER A 142 1.34 7.36 14.07
C SER A 142 2.80 6.98 14.31
N ARG A 143 3.40 6.17 13.42
CA ARG A 143 4.82 5.78 13.51
C ARG A 143 5.70 7.02 13.48
N GLN A 144 5.23 8.08 12.84
CA GLN A 144 5.82 9.41 12.92
C GLN A 144 5.96 9.88 14.39
N SER A 145 4.94 9.69 15.24
CA SER A 145 5.06 10.01 16.67
C SER A 145 6.10 9.16 17.38
N GLN A 146 6.22 7.87 17.06
CA GLN A 146 7.24 6.98 17.64
C GLN A 146 8.66 7.41 17.21
N LEU A 147 8.85 7.75 15.94
CA LEU A 147 10.12 8.26 15.40
C LEU A 147 10.49 9.63 16.00
N GLU A 148 9.51 10.51 16.18
CA GLU A 148 9.68 11.80 16.85
C GLU A 148 10.11 11.61 18.32
N GLN A 149 9.47 10.68 19.04
CA GLN A 149 9.83 10.33 20.42
C GLN A 149 11.25 9.76 20.52
N ALA A 150 11.62 8.84 19.62
CA ALA A 150 12.97 8.27 19.56
C ALA A 150 14.05 9.33 19.31
N ARG A 151 13.72 10.43 18.60
CA ARG A 151 14.68 11.52 18.29
C ARG A 151 14.89 12.50 19.44
N VAL A 152 13.98 12.58 20.42
CA VAL A 152 14.07 13.52 21.55
C VAL A 152 15.38 13.40 22.35
N PRO A 153 15.85 12.20 22.74
CA PRO A 153 17.10 12.04 23.49
C PRO A 153 18.34 12.49 22.69
N ILE A 154 18.39 12.25 21.37
CA ILE A 154 19.48 12.76 20.52
C ILE A 154 19.47 14.28 20.52
N ASN A 155 18.31 14.89 20.23
CA ASN A 155 18.21 16.34 20.12
C ASN A 155 18.65 17.04 21.41
N ARG A 156 18.32 16.45 22.58
CA ARG A 156 18.80 16.92 23.88
C ARG A 156 20.31 16.78 24.02
N ALA A 157 20.87 15.58 23.76
CA ALA A 157 22.31 15.35 23.87
C ALA A 157 23.13 16.22 22.90
N GLU A 158 22.62 16.47 21.70
CA GLU A 158 23.24 17.36 20.72
C GLU A 158 23.21 18.83 21.18
N SER A 159 22.07 19.27 21.72
CA SER A 159 21.93 20.61 22.32
C SER A 159 22.92 20.82 23.46
N ASP A 160 23.03 19.85 24.36
CA ASP A 160 23.95 19.88 25.50
C ASP A 160 25.40 19.93 25.02
N LEU A 161 25.78 19.07 24.07
CA LEU A 161 27.12 19.07 23.47
C LEU A 161 27.46 20.42 22.83
N LYS A 162 26.51 21.04 22.09
CA LYS A 162 26.68 22.39 21.53
C LYS A 162 26.87 23.44 22.63
N ALA A 163 26.10 23.36 23.72
CA ALA A 163 26.20 24.29 24.85
C ALA A 163 27.57 24.19 25.56
N TYR A 164 28.05 22.97 25.83
CA TYR A 164 29.36 22.74 26.45
C TYR A 164 30.51 23.18 25.54
N ASN A 165 30.45 22.89 24.24
CA ASN A 165 31.45 23.38 23.28
C ASN A 165 31.50 24.91 23.22
N LYS A 166 30.33 25.59 23.28
CA LYS A 166 30.26 27.05 23.35
C LYS A 166 30.88 27.61 24.63
N LYS A 167 30.66 26.94 25.78
CA LYS A 167 31.29 27.30 27.06
C LYS A 167 32.81 27.16 26.99
N LEU A 168 33.31 26.05 26.46
CA LEU A 168 34.75 25.79 26.28
C LEU A 168 35.39 26.84 25.36
N ALA A 169 34.73 27.21 24.26
CA ALA A 169 35.21 28.26 23.35
C ALA A 169 35.31 29.64 24.05
N LYS A 170 34.35 30.00 24.91
CA LYS A 170 34.40 31.23 25.69
C LYS A 170 35.58 31.24 26.67
N LEU A 171 35.80 30.15 27.39
CA LEU A 171 36.93 30.01 28.33
C LEU A 171 38.28 30.10 27.60
N ASN A 172 38.43 29.43 26.46
CA ASN A 172 39.64 29.52 25.64
C ASN A 172 39.91 30.95 25.15
N ASN A 173 38.87 31.70 24.78
CA ASN A 173 38.99 33.11 24.42
C ASN A 173 39.40 33.99 25.63
N GLN A 174 38.87 33.72 26.82
CA GLN A 174 39.28 34.40 28.05
C GLN A 174 40.75 34.12 28.38
N LEU A 175 41.19 32.86 28.30
CA LEU A 175 42.59 32.49 28.50
C LEU A 175 43.51 33.22 27.52
N ARG A 176 43.12 33.33 26.24
CA ARG A 176 43.88 34.07 25.24
C ARG A 176 44.02 35.55 25.57
N ARG A 177 42.95 36.18 26.05
CA ARG A 177 42.98 37.60 26.49
C ARG A 177 43.92 37.81 27.67
N ILE A 178 43.82 36.94 28.68
CA ILE A 178 44.69 36.99 29.87
C ILE A 178 46.16 36.80 29.48
N LYS A 179 46.47 35.86 28.58
CA LYS A 179 47.83 35.65 28.06
C LYS A 179 48.39 36.87 27.34
N ASN A 180 47.59 37.55 26.52
CA ASN A 180 48.00 38.78 25.86
C ASN A 180 48.25 39.91 26.89
N GLN A 181 47.36 40.10 27.86
CA GLN A 181 47.53 41.10 28.93
C GLN A 181 48.80 40.86 29.77
N LEU A 182 49.13 39.59 30.05
CA LEU A 182 50.36 39.20 30.73
C LEU A 182 51.63 39.53 29.95
N GLN A 183 51.54 39.49 28.61
CA GLN A 183 52.64 39.84 27.71
C GLN A 183 52.85 41.36 27.64
N ASP A 184 51.76 42.14 27.72
CA ASP A 184 51.78 43.61 27.68
C ASP A 184 52.12 44.26 29.03
N ALA A 185 51.95 43.55 30.16
CA ALA A 185 52.29 44.02 31.50
C ALA A 185 53.83 44.12 31.71
N SER A 186 54.40 45.25 31.30
CA SER A 186 55.85 45.47 31.17
C SER A 186 56.60 45.71 32.50
N SER A 187 55.96 46.13 33.59
CA SER A 187 56.73 46.51 34.80
C SER A 187 56.00 46.46 36.15
N ASN A 188 54.70 46.14 36.19
CA ASN A 188 53.91 46.17 37.42
C ASN A 188 53.77 44.75 38.02
N HIS A 189 54.58 44.43 39.04
CA HIS A 189 54.65 43.08 39.62
C HIS A 189 53.33 42.60 40.24
N THR A 190 52.54 43.52 40.82
CA THR A 190 51.24 43.22 41.46
C THR A 190 50.19 42.80 40.42
N GLU A 191 50.06 43.59 39.34
CA GLU A 191 49.14 43.31 38.21
C GLU A 191 49.48 41.98 37.52
N LYS A 192 50.79 41.69 37.36
CA LYS A 192 51.27 40.43 36.80
C LYS A 192 50.96 39.22 37.70
N SER A 193 50.97 39.41 39.02
CA SER A 193 50.62 38.36 39.99
C SER A 193 49.12 38.05 39.95
N GLU A 194 48.28 39.07 39.91
CA GLU A 194 46.81 38.93 39.82
C GLU A 194 46.39 38.25 38.50
N LEU A 195 46.99 38.64 37.37
CA LEU A 195 46.72 38.01 36.07
C LEU A 195 47.16 36.54 36.03
N LYS A 196 48.26 36.17 36.70
CA LYS A 196 48.69 34.76 36.85
C LYS A 196 47.71 33.94 37.66
N ILE A 197 47.13 34.52 38.72
CA ILE A 197 46.08 33.87 39.51
C ILE A 197 44.84 33.64 38.65
N GLN A 198 44.38 34.66 37.92
CA GLN A 198 43.25 34.54 36.98
C GLN A 198 43.51 33.53 35.86
N GLN A 199 44.74 33.48 35.33
CA GLN A 199 45.13 32.48 34.33
C GLN A 199 44.93 31.06 34.87
N ARG A 200 45.41 30.76 36.09
CA ARG A 200 45.23 29.44 36.71
C ARG A 200 43.75 29.09 36.91
N TYR A 201 42.94 30.02 37.43
CA TYR A 201 41.50 29.80 37.58
C TYR A 201 40.79 29.48 36.25
N VAL A 202 41.17 30.16 35.16
CA VAL A 202 40.62 29.90 33.83
C VAL A 202 41.13 28.57 33.27
N GLU A 203 42.39 28.22 33.51
CA GLU A 203 42.97 26.92 33.11
C GLU A 203 42.27 25.75 33.82
N ASP A 204 42.04 25.84 35.14
CA ASP A 204 41.27 24.85 35.92
C ASP A 204 39.82 24.74 35.41
N SER A 205 39.20 25.88 35.08
CA SER A 205 37.85 25.93 34.50
C SER A 205 37.79 25.30 33.10
N ILE A 206 38.85 25.43 32.30
CA ILE A 206 38.98 24.77 31.00
C ILE A 206 39.08 23.26 31.17
N GLU A 207 39.88 22.78 32.13
CA GLU A 207 40.01 21.34 32.41
C GLU A 207 38.65 20.73 32.79
N HIS A 208 37.89 21.41 33.65
CA HIS A 208 36.53 21.00 33.98
C HIS A 208 35.59 21.02 32.76
N ALA A 209 35.62 22.08 31.95
CA ALA A 209 34.78 22.17 30.76
C ALA A 209 35.15 21.11 29.70
N GLN A 210 36.41 20.68 29.62
CA GLN A 210 36.83 19.57 28.76
C GLN A 210 36.23 18.24 29.23
N LYS A 211 36.21 17.98 30.55
CA LYS A 211 35.54 16.80 31.13
C LYS A 211 34.04 16.82 30.83
N ASP A 212 33.38 17.97 30.95
CA ASP A 212 31.97 18.15 30.60
C ASP A 212 31.69 17.83 29.12
N VAL A 213 32.53 18.34 28.20
CA VAL A 213 32.42 18.06 26.76
C VAL A 213 32.62 16.58 26.47
N GLU A 214 33.60 15.94 27.10
CA GLU A 214 33.85 14.51 26.89
C GLU A 214 32.70 13.64 27.43
N HIS A 215 32.14 14.00 28.58
CA HIS A 215 30.94 13.35 29.11
C HIS A 215 29.74 13.53 28.16
N ALA A 216 29.50 14.75 27.67
CA ALA A 216 28.43 15.04 26.71
C ALA A 216 28.61 14.27 25.39
N LYS A 217 29.85 14.10 24.90
CA LYS A 217 30.14 13.25 23.73
C LYS A 217 29.78 11.79 23.96
N LYS A 218 30.02 11.26 25.17
CA LYS A 218 29.63 9.89 25.54
C LYS A 218 28.11 9.74 25.56
N LEU A 219 27.40 10.70 26.16
CA LEU A 219 25.93 10.72 26.19
C LEU A 219 25.33 10.81 24.78
N TYR A 220 25.90 11.66 23.91
CA TYR A 220 25.47 11.77 22.52
C TYR A 220 25.64 10.45 21.76
N LYS A 221 26.81 9.80 21.84
CA LYS A 221 27.04 8.49 21.21
C LYS A 221 26.08 7.41 21.72
N GLN A 222 25.77 7.43 23.01
CA GLN A 222 24.81 6.50 23.60
C GLN A 222 23.38 6.78 23.12
N ALA A 223 22.97 8.05 23.04
CA ALA A 223 21.67 8.44 22.52
C ALA A 223 21.52 8.10 21.03
N GLU A 224 22.58 8.29 20.24
CA GLU A 224 22.62 7.90 18.83
C GLU A 224 22.46 6.38 18.66
N LYS A 225 23.18 5.59 19.46
CA LYS A 225 23.04 4.12 19.45
C LYS A 225 21.62 3.68 19.80
N ASN A 226 21.01 4.30 20.82
CA ASN A 226 19.66 3.96 21.24
C ASN A 226 18.64 4.33 20.16
N TYR A 227 18.75 5.53 19.59
CA TYR A 227 17.88 5.95 18.49
C TYR A 227 17.92 4.98 17.32
N ARG A 228 19.11 4.56 16.87
CA ARG A 228 19.22 3.57 15.78
C ARG A 228 18.50 2.27 16.11
N LYS A 229 18.69 1.76 17.33
CA LYS A 229 18.00 0.57 17.79
C LYS A 229 16.48 0.74 17.80
N ASP A 230 15.99 1.88 18.28
CA ASP A 230 14.57 2.17 18.36
C ASP A 230 13.97 2.35 16.96
N THR A 231 14.68 3.03 16.05
CA THR A 231 14.25 3.21 14.66
C THR A 231 14.28 1.91 13.86
N ASP A 232 15.28 1.05 14.08
CA ASP A 232 15.34 -0.27 13.46
C ASP A 232 14.15 -1.13 13.91
N ALA A 233 13.82 -1.11 15.21
CA ALA A 233 12.65 -1.81 15.74
C ALA A 233 11.33 -1.26 15.16
N ILE A 234 11.22 0.07 15.01
CA ILE A 234 10.06 0.71 14.37
C ILE A 234 9.96 0.29 12.89
N PHE A 235 11.09 0.20 12.18
CA PHE A 235 11.13 -0.23 10.79
C PHE A 235 10.67 -1.67 10.62
N GLU A 236 11.26 -2.61 11.38
CA GLU A 236 10.89 -4.03 11.31
C GLU A 236 9.41 -4.23 11.60
N GLN A 237 8.90 -3.59 12.67
CA GLN A 237 7.47 -3.67 12.97
C GLN A 237 6.61 -3.09 11.84
N SER A 238 7.06 -2.01 11.19
CA SER A 238 6.34 -1.47 10.03
C SER A 238 6.35 -2.41 8.82
N GLN A 239 7.38 -3.24 8.66
CA GLN A 239 7.41 -4.26 7.59
C GLN A 239 6.46 -5.40 7.91
N GLU A 240 6.39 -5.84 9.17
CA GLU A 240 5.42 -6.84 9.62
C GLU A 240 3.98 -6.36 9.42
N ASP A 241 3.65 -5.14 9.87
CA ASP A 241 2.32 -4.55 9.69
C ASP A 241 1.92 -4.47 8.19
N GLU A 242 2.88 -4.11 7.33
CA GLU A 242 2.65 -4.04 5.89
C GLU A 242 2.46 -5.43 5.26
N LEU A 243 3.23 -6.43 5.71
CA LEU A 243 3.09 -7.80 5.25
C LEU A 243 1.69 -8.33 5.60
N ASP A 244 1.26 -8.17 6.85
CA ASP A 244 -0.07 -8.55 7.31
C ASP A 244 -1.16 -7.84 6.48
N ARG A 245 -0.96 -6.55 6.19
CA ARG A 245 -1.87 -5.79 5.33
C ARG A 245 -1.95 -6.38 3.93
N LEU A 246 -0.83 -6.69 3.30
CA LEU A 246 -0.78 -7.26 1.94
C LEU A 246 -1.40 -8.66 1.90
N GLU A 247 -1.11 -9.50 2.89
CA GLU A 247 -1.70 -10.83 3.02
C GLU A 247 -3.23 -10.75 3.23
N SER A 248 -3.69 -9.82 4.06
CA SER A 248 -5.13 -9.60 4.29
C SER A 248 -5.90 -9.15 3.04
N LEU A 249 -5.21 -8.61 2.02
CA LEU A 249 -5.82 -8.21 0.75
C LEU A 249 -5.90 -9.34 -0.26
N ARG A 250 -5.12 -10.42 -0.08
CA ARG A 250 -5.08 -11.53 -1.04
C ARG A 250 -6.42 -12.23 -1.16
N ASP A 251 -6.98 -12.68 -0.05
CA ASP A 251 -8.22 -13.47 -0.05
C ASP A 251 -9.43 -12.66 -0.53
N PRO A 252 -9.64 -11.39 -0.12
CA PRO A 252 -10.66 -10.53 -0.69
C PRO A 252 -10.55 -10.39 -2.22
N LEU A 253 -9.34 -10.30 -2.78
CA LEU A 253 -9.12 -10.18 -4.22
C LEU A 253 -9.42 -11.48 -4.97
N VAL A 254 -9.13 -12.63 -4.38
CA VAL A 254 -9.50 -13.94 -4.95
C VAL A 254 -11.02 -14.08 -4.99
N VAL A 255 -11.69 -13.83 -3.87
CA VAL A 255 -13.17 -13.87 -3.78
C VAL A 255 -13.81 -12.84 -4.72
N PHE A 256 -13.19 -11.66 -4.86
CA PHE A 256 -13.61 -10.67 -5.84
C PHE A 256 -13.59 -11.23 -7.26
N LEU A 257 -12.51 -11.90 -7.67
CA LEU A 257 -12.41 -12.51 -9.01
C LEU A 257 -13.42 -13.64 -9.22
N GLU A 258 -13.58 -14.52 -8.22
CA GLU A 258 -14.55 -15.61 -8.26
C GLU A 258 -15.98 -15.11 -8.39
N ALA A 259 -16.30 -13.98 -7.74
CA ALA A 259 -17.61 -13.37 -7.86
C ALA A 259 -17.97 -13.06 -9.33
N PHE A 260 -17.02 -12.80 -10.23
CA PHE A 260 -17.32 -12.51 -11.65
C PHE A 260 -17.50 -13.72 -12.54
N GLU A 261 -17.24 -14.95 -12.07
CA GLU A 261 -17.30 -16.11 -12.92
C GLU A 261 -18.76 -16.50 -13.25
N ILE A 262 -19.25 -16.07 -14.40
CA ILE A 262 -20.60 -16.40 -14.89
C ILE A 262 -20.49 -17.50 -15.95
N LYS A 263 -20.75 -18.76 -15.58
CA LYS A 263 -20.83 -19.89 -16.54
C LYS A 263 -22.10 -19.80 -17.39
N HIS A 264 -22.01 -20.12 -18.68
CA HIS A 264 -23.15 -20.07 -19.62
C HIS A 264 -24.20 -21.17 -19.36
N GLY A 265 -25.47 -20.92 -19.73
CA GLY A 265 -26.62 -21.82 -19.50
C GLY A 265 -27.15 -22.55 -20.75
N SER A 266 -28.13 -23.44 -20.56
CA SER A 266 -28.63 -24.47 -21.50
C SER A 266 -29.58 -24.00 -22.64
N TRP A 267 -29.53 -22.74 -23.04
CA TRP A 267 -30.42 -22.17 -24.07
C TRP A 267 -30.19 -22.74 -25.48
N GLN A 268 -29.03 -23.37 -25.69
CA GLN A 268 -28.66 -24.03 -26.94
C GLN A 268 -29.67 -25.12 -27.33
N GLN A 269 -30.11 -25.92 -26.36
CA GLN A 269 -31.10 -26.98 -26.61
C GLN A 269 -32.47 -26.43 -27.05
N ALA A 270 -32.88 -25.26 -26.57
CA ALA A 270 -34.16 -24.66 -26.97
C ALA A 270 -34.12 -24.09 -28.39
N ILE A 271 -32.96 -23.61 -28.83
CA ILE A 271 -32.73 -23.19 -30.22
C ILE A 271 -32.64 -24.40 -31.14
N GLU A 272 -31.95 -25.45 -30.72
CA GLU A 272 -31.82 -26.71 -31.48
C GLU A 272 -33.18 -27.41 -31.70
N ASN A 273 -34.12 -27.27 -30.75
CA ASN A 273 -35.46 -27.86 -30.83
C ASN A 273 -36.49 -26.99 -31.57
N HIS A 274 -36.10 -25.86 -32.17
CA HIS A 274 -36.98 -25.00 -32.96
C HIS A 274 -37.36 -25.67 -34.30
N ASP A 275 -38.66 -25.78 -34.59
CA ASP A 275 -39.16 -26.40 -35.84
C ASP A 275 -40.24 -25.53 -36.51
N PRO A 276 -39.82 -24.64 -37.43
CA PRO A 276 -40.73 -23.78 -38.19
C PRO A 276 -41.78 -24.56 -39.00
N LYS A 277 -41.47 -25.79 -39.45
CA LYS A 277 -42.41 -26.58 -40.27
C LYS A 277 -43.56 -27.08 -39.41
N ARG A 278 -43.29 -27.50 -38.18
CA ARG A 278 -44.31 -27.88 -37.19
C ARG A 278 -45.26 -26.71 -36.90
N ASP A 279 -44.71 -25.51 -36.70
CA ASP A 279 -45.50 -24.30 -36.45
C ASP A 279 -46.42 -23.96 -37.64
N LEU A 280 -45.88 -23.95 -38.86
CA LEU A 280 -46.67 -23.67 -40.07
C LEU A 280 -47.78 -24.70 -40.30
N ASN A 281 -47.52 -25.98 -40.02
CA ASN A 281 -48.52 -27.04 -40.11
C ASN A 281 -49.64 -26.85 -39.08
N ALA A 282 -49.31 -26.49 -37.83
CA ALA A 282 -50.29 -26.20 -36.79
C ALA A 282 -51.16 -24.98 -37.16
N TRP A 283 -50.56 -23.92 -37.70
CA TRP A 283 -51.29 -22.75 -38.19
C TRP A 283 -52.24 -23.10 -39.33
N LYS A 284 -51.75 -23.83 -40.35
CA LYS A 284 -52.59 -24.30 -41.46
C LYS A 284 -53.77 -25.12 -40.95
N GLN A 285 -53.54 -26.02 -40.00
CA GLN A 285 -54.60 -26.83 -39.42
C GLN A 285 -55.63 -25.97 -38.67
N LYS A 286 -55.20 -24.97 -37.90
CA LYS A 286 -56.11 -24.13 -37.11
C LYS A 286 -57.01 -23.24 -37.97
N TYR A 287 -56.48 -22.68 -39.06
CA TYR A 287 -57.19 -21.66 -39.85
C TYR A 287 -57.78 -22.15 -41.18
N PHE A 288 -57.27 -23.26 -41.73
CA PHE A 288 -57.70 -23.77 -43.04
C PHE A 288 -58.31 -25.18 -43.00
N SER A 289 -58.44 -25.82 -41.82
CA SER A 289 -59.14 -27.12 -41.70
C SER A 289 -60.65 -27.02 -41.60
N GLN A 290 -61.26 -25.86 -41.91
CA GLN A 290 -62.70 -25.84 -42.15
C GLN A 290 -62.97 -26.72 -43.36
N LYS A 291 -63.47 -27.92 -43.07
CA LYS A 291 -64.02 -28.86 -44.04
C LYS A 291 -64.84 -28.07 -45.04
N ILE A 292 -64.43 -28.19 -46.29
CA ILE A 292 -65.31 -28.36 -47.43
C ILE A 292 -66.41 -29.34 -47.00
N ILE A 293 -67.48 -28.85 -46.38
CA ILE A 293 -68.77 -29.52 -46.38
C ILE A 293 -69.31 -29.20 -47.78
N LEU A 294 -68.79 -29.93 -48.78
CA LEU A 294 -69.54 -30.15 -50.00
C LEU A 294 -70.71 -31.02 -49.59
N THR A 295 -71.78 -30.39 -49.11
CA THR A 295 -73.11 -30.97 -49.22
C THR A 295 -73.31 -31.25 -50.70
N ASN A 296 -73.21 -32.53 -51.06
CA ASN A 296 -73.91 -33.11 -52.19
C ASN A 296 -75.38 -32.66 -52.08
N ILE A 297 -75.72 -31.59 -52.78
CA ILE A 297 -77.09 -31.37 -53.21
C ILE A 297 -77.18 -32.14 -54.53
N GLN A 298 -77.59 -33.40 -54.41
CA GLN A 298 -78.27 -34.13 -55.49
C GLN A 298 -79.68 -33.56 -55.65
#